data_AF-A0A1E3YN24-F1
#
_entry.id   AF-A0A1E3YN24-F1
#
_cell.length_a   1.000
_cell.length_b   1.000
_cell.length_c   1.000
_cell.angle_alpha   90.00
_cell.angle_beta   90.00
_cell.angle_gamma   90.00
#
_symmetry.space_group_name_H-M   'P 1'
#
loop_
_entity.id
_entity.type
_entity.pdbx_description
1 polymer ?
#
loop_
_entity_poly.entity_id
_entity_poly.type
_entity_poly.pdbx_seq_one_letter_code
_entity_poly.pdbx_strand_id
1 'polypeptide(L)'
;MWPLGVYFLGILVLLLGMLGSTYLLGGRTSQRKNLQPYESGIVSTGSARVRLSAHFYLFAVFFVVFDLESVFLYTWAIAVREVGWAGFVSVSVFVASLAAALVYLWRLGALDSSR
;
A
#
# COMPACT_ATOMS: atom_id res chain seq x y z
N MET A 1 22.21 -14.36 9.26
CA MET A 1 21.72 -14.27 7.86
C MET A 1 21.27 -15.63 7.30
N TRP A 2 22.05 -16.70 7.46
CA TRP A 2 21.68 -18.07 7.06
C TRP A 2 20.31 -18.58 7.56
N PRO A 3 19.93 -18.46 8.85
CA PRO A 3 18.65 -18.96 9.32
C PRO A 3 17.44 -18.22 8.73
N LEU A 4 17.59 -16.93 8.41
CA LEU A 4 16.53 -16.15 7.74
C LEU A 4 16.32 -16.62 6.30
N GLY A 5 17.40 -16.95 5.59
CA GLY A 5 17.33 -17.49 4.23
C GLY A 5 16.64 -18.86 4.18
N VAL A 6 16.97 -19.74 5.12
CA VAL A 6 16.32 -21.07 5.24
C VAL A 6 14.84 -20.92 5.57
N TYR A 7 14.47 -20.01 6.47
CA TYR A 7 13.08 -19.74 6.82
C TYR A 7 12.27 -19.22 5.63
N PHE A 8 12.80 -18.23 4.90
CA PHE A 8 12.15 -17.68 3.69
C PHE A 8 11.96 -18.75 2.61
N LEU A 9 12.99 -19.57 2.36
CA LEU A 9 12.93 -20.67 1.41
C LEU A 9 11.87 -21.70 1.84
N GLY A 10 11.80 -22.03 3.13
CA GLY A 10 10.80 -22.94 3.68
C GLY A 10 9.37 -22.46 3.44
N ILE A 11 9.10 -21.17 3.69
CA ILE A 11 7.79 -20.56 3.39
C ILE A 11 7.46 -20.64 1.90
N LEU A 12 8.43 -20.29 1.05
CA LEU A 12 8.23 -20.27 -0.40
C LEU A 12 7.92 -21.68 -0.94
N VAL A 13 8.63 -22.70 -0.47
CA VAL A 13 8.38 -24.09 -0.82
C VAL A 13 7.00 -24.55 -0.33
N LEU A 14 6.61 -24.16 0.88
CA LEU A 14 5.30 -24.52 1.44
C LEU A 14 4.15 -23.88 0.63
N LEU A 15 4.24 -22.59 0.30
CA LEU A 15 3.25 -21.90 -0.52
C LEU A 15 3.14 -22.52 -1.92
N LEU A 16 4.26 -22.77 -2.58
CA LEU A 16 4.28 -23.42 -3.89
C LEU A 16 3.76 -24.86 -3.82
N GLY A 17 4.05 -25.60 -2.76
CA GLY A 17 3.53 -26.95 -2.53
C GLY A 17 2.02 -26.97 -2.32
N MET A 18 1.47 -26.01 -1.58
CA MET A 18 0.02 -25.87 -1.39
C MET A 18 -0.69 -25.48 -2.68
N LEU A 19 -0.16 -24.50 -3.43
CA LEU A 19 -0.72 -24.09 -4.72
C LEU A 19 -0.61 -25.20 -5.76
N GLY A 20 0.53 -25.88 -5.83
CA GLY A 20 0.79 -27.00 -6.73
C GLY A 20 -0.08 -28.22 -6.43
N SER A 21 -0.24 -28.59 -5.16
CA SER A 21 -1.13 -29.68 -4.75
C SER A 21 -2.59 -29.35 -5.06
N THR A 22 -3.03 -28.12 -4.81
CA THR A 22 -4.38 -27.65 -5.19
C THR A 22 -4.57 -27.68 -6.71
N TYR A 23 -3.56 -27.33 -7.50
CA TYR A 23 -3.63 -27.35 -8.96
C TYR A 23 -3.67 -28.77 -9.56
N LEU A 24 -3.00 -29.73 -8.91
CA LEU A 24 -2.92 -31.14 -9.36
C LEU A 24 -4.09 -31.99 -8.86
N LEU A 25 -4.52 -31.80 -7.61
CA LEU A 25 -5.61 -32.55 -6.96
C LEU A 25 -6.97 -31.87 -7.09
N GLY A 26 -6.99 -30.57 -7.42
CA GLY A 26 -8.23 -29.81 -7.62
C GLY A 26 -8.98 -30.28 -8.86
N GLY A 27 -10.19 -30.80 -8.65
CA GLY A 27 -11.09 -31.21 -9.71
C GLY A 27 -11.42 -30.04 -10.64
N ARG A 28 -10.86 -30.05 -11.85
CA ARG A 28 -11.11 -29.04 -12.88
C ARG A 28 -12.51 -29.20 -13.46
N THR A 29 -13.53 -28.65 -12.82
CA THR A 29 -14.82 -28.44 -13.48
C THR A 29 -14.75 -27.15 -14.30
N SER A 30 -14.23 -27.28 -15.53
CA SER A 30 -14.19 -26.19 -16.51
C SER A 30 -15.56 -26.00 -17.17
N GLN A 31 -16.59 -25.71 -16.36
CA GLN A 31 -17.86 -25.23 -16.90
C GLN A 31 -17.68 -23.75 -17.26
N ARG A 32 -17.84 -23.43 -18.54
CA ARG A 32 -17.67 -22.10 -19.16
C ARG A 32 -18.49 -20.98 -18.50
N LYS A 33 -19.49 -21.34 -17.69
CA LYS A 33 -20.32 -20.45 -16.86
C LYS A 33 -19.61 -19.96 -15.58
N ASN A 34 -18.62 -20.70 -15.07
CA ASN A 34 -17.86 -20.36 -13.85
C ASN A 34 -16.67 -19.42 -14.10
N LEU A 35 -16.37 -19.11 -15.36
CA LEU A 35 -15.28 -18.22 -15.77
C LEU A 35 -15.76 -16.78 -16.05
N GLN A 36 -17.05 -16.50 -15.87
CA GLN A 36 -17.61 -15.17 -16.05
C GLN A 36 -17.64 -14.43 -14.70
N PRO A 37 -17.31 -13.13 -14.66
CA PRO A 37 -17.45 -12.31 -13.46
C PRO A 37 -18.88 -12.43 -12.89
N TYR A 38 -18.96 -12.52 -11.57
CA TYR A 38 -20.16 -12.97 -10.87
C TYR A 38 -21.32 -11.95 -10.88
N GLU A 39 -22.50 -12.46 -11.25
CA GLU A 39 -23.86 -12.17 -10.73
C GLU A 39 -24.46 -10.76 -10.80
N SER A 40 -24.61 -10.20 -12.00
CA SER A 40 -25.75 -9.28 -12.23
C SER A 40 -26.49 -9.48 -13.55
N GLY A 41 -26.11 -10.46 -14.38
CA GLY A 41 -26.72 -10.62 -15.71
C GLY A 41 -26.45 -9.45 -16.68
N ILE A 42 -25.65 -8.48 -16.25
CA ILE A 42 -25.21 -7.35 -17.06
C ILE A 42 -23.85 -7.74 -17.65
N VAL A 43 -23.81 -7.94 -18.97
CA VAL A 43 -22.55 -8.00 -19.70
C VAL A 43 -21.81 -6.69 -19.46
N SER A 44 -20.59 -6.78 -18.92
CA SER A 44 -19.70 -5.62 -18.75
C SER A 44 -19.55 -4.93 -20.10
N THR A 45 -20.25 -3.81 -20.26
CA THR A 45 -20.32 -3.03 -21.49
C THR A 45 -19.89 -1.63 -21.13
N GLY A 46 -18.65 -1.31 -21.51
CA GLY A 46 -18.02 -0.04 -21.16
C GLY A 46 -16.50 -0.16 -21.07
N SER A 47 -15.81 0.97 -21.20
CA SER A 47 -14.37 1.03 -20.94
C SER A 47 -14.12 0.86 -19.44
N ALA A 48 -13.17 -0.01 -19.06
CA ALA A 48 -12.68 -0.13 -17.68
C ALA A 48 -12.01 1.16 -17.13
N ARG A 49 -11.96 2.24 -17.94
CA ARG A 49 -11.54 3.57 -17.51
C ARG A 49 -12.70 4.36 -16.93
N VAL A 50 -13.17 3.92 -15.77
CA VAL A 50 -13.97 4.79 -14.91
C VAL A 50 -13.03 5.88 -14.38
N ARG A 51 -13.46 7.14 -14.42
CA ARG A 51 -12.73 8.24 -13.77
C ARG A 51 -12.86 8.03 -12.25
N LEU A 52 -11.96 7.22 -11.69
CA LEU A 52 -11.79 7.16 -10.24
C LEU A 52 -11.57 8.59 -9.73
N SER A 53 -12.26 8.95 -8.65
CA SER A 53 -12.23 10.31 -8.13
C SER A 53 -10.78 10.72 -7.81
N ALA A 54 -10.44 11.98 -8.14
CA ALA A 54 -9.09 12.51 -7.95
C ALA A 54 -8.59 12.44 -6.49
N HIS A 55 -9.51 12.29 -5.53
CA HIS A 55 -9.23 12.14 -4.10
C HIS A 55 -8.33 10.93 -3.79
N PHE A 56 -8.53 9.79 -4.46
CA PHE A 56 -7.70 8.60 -4.24
C PHE A 56 -6.25 8.82 -4.69
N TYR A 57 -6.04 9.59 -5.76
CA TYR A 57 -4.71 9.92 -6.24
C TYR A 57 -3.96 10.84 -5.26
N LEU A 58 -4.63 11.86 -4.73
CA LEU A 58 -4.01 12.77 -3.75
C LEU A 58 -3.59 12.03 -2.47
N PHE A 59 -4.40 11.09 -1.99
CA PHE A 59 -4.04 10.25 -0.85
C PHE A 59 -2.81 9.36 -1.16
N ALA A 60 -2.76 8.74 -2.34
CA ALA A 60 -1.63 7.91 -2.74
C ALA A 60 -0.32 8.70 -2.81
N VAL A 61 -0.34 9.89 -3.42
CA VAL A 61 0.84 10.77 -3.48
C VAL A 61 1.25 11.23 -2.07
N PHE A 62 0.29 11.62 -1.22
CA PHE A 62 0.56 11.98 0.16
C PHE A 62 1.21 10.84 0.94
N PHE A 63 0.72 9.60 0.77
CA PHE A 63 1.30 8.42 1.41
C PHE A 63 2.75 8.20 1.00
N VAL A 64 3.08 8.34 -0.29
CA VAL A 64 4.47 8.20 -0.77
C VAL A 64 5.38 9.27 -0.20
N VAL A 65 4.92 10.52 -0.13
CA VAL A 65 5.71 11.62 0.48
C VAL A 65 5.90 11.37 1.97
N PHE A 66 4.85 11.01 2.70
CA PHE A 66 4.92 10.67 4.12
C PHE A 66 5.89 9.51 4.40
N ASP A 67 5.85 8.46 3.58
CA ASP A 67 6.75 7.31 3.69
C ASP A 67 8.20 7.73 3.47
N LEU A 68 8.47 8.58 2.46
CA LEU A 68 9.80 9.16 2.21
C LEU A 68 10.30 9.98 3.40
N GLU A 69 9.43 10.80 4.00
CA GLU A 69 9.77 11.60 5.17
C GLU A 69 10.14 10.76 6.39
N SER A 70 9.48 9.62 6.58
CA SER A 70 9.81 8.69 7.66
C SER A 70 11.25 8.14 7.55
N VAL A 71 11.77 7.96 6.33
CA VAL A 71 13.16 7.53 6.10
C VAL A 71 14.14 8.63 6.52
N PHE A 72 13.81 9.90 6.27
CA PHE A 72 14.62 11.04 6.76
C PHE A 72 14.60 11.12 8.28
N LEU A 73 13.45 10.91 8.91
CA LEU A 73 13.33 10.85 10.37
C LEU A 73 14.15 9.70 10.96
N TYR A 74 14.15 8.53 10.32
CA TYR A 74 14.97 7.40 10.74
C TYR A 74 16.46 7.72 10.67
N THR A 75 16.90 8.33 9.56
CA THR A 75 18.31 8.73 9.38
C THR A 75 18.72 9.74 10.46
N TRP A 76 17.88 10.73 10.74
CA TRP A 76 18.12 11.68 11.83
C TRP A 76 18.11 11.00 13.22
N ALA A 77 17.20 10.06 13.46
CA ALA A 77 17.09 9.37 14.74
C ALA A 77 18.38 8.61 15.09
N ILE A 78 19.08 8.05 14.11
CA ILE A 78 20.40 7.41 14.31
C ILE A 78 21.45 8.45 14.69
N ALA A 79 21.43 9.64 14.08
CA ALA A 79 22.41 10.71 14.29
C ALA A 79 22.03 11.73 15.37
N VAL A 80 20.95 11.51 16.14
CA VAL A 80 20.36 12.53 17.03
C VAL A 80 21.35 13.14 18.03
N ARG A 81 22.32 12.33 18.49
CA ARG A 81 23.35 12.76 19.44
C ARG A 81 24.39 13.69 18.83
N GLU A 82 24.64 13.58 17.53
CA GLU A 82 25.66 14.35 16.81
C GLU A 82 25.12 15.71 16.34
N VAL A 83 23.85 15.75 15.90
CA VAL A 83 23.24 16.96 15.33
C VAL A 83 22.66 17.89 16.41
N GLY A 84 22.37 17.37 17.61
CA GLY A 84 21.93 18.15 18.77
C GLY A 84 20.69 19.02 18.50
N TRP A 85 20.64 20.20 19.12
CA TRP A 85 19.48 21.11 19.05
C TRP A 85 19.17 21.62 17.63
N ALA A 86 20.19 21.84 16.80
CA ALA A 86 20.00 22.27 15.42
C ALA A 86 19.27 21.21 14.59
N GLY A 87 19.62 19.93 14.80
CA GLY A 87 18.93 18.80 14.17
C GLY A 87 17.49 18.67 14.65
N PHE A 88 17.25 18.86 15.95
CA PHE A 88 15.91 18.81 16.52
C PHE A 88 14.97 19.87 15.91
N VAL A 89 15.43 21.13 15.76
CA VAL A 89 14.63 22.18 15.12
C VAL A 89 14.35 21.85 13.66
N SER A 90 15.36 21.37 12.93
CA SER A 90 15.22 20.99 11.52
C SER A 90 14.17 19.90 11.32
N VAL A 91 14.21 18.85 12.14
CA VAL A 91 13.22 17.76 12.12
C VAL A 91 11.84 18.21 12.60
N SER A 92 11.76 19.08 13.59
CA SER A 92 10.48 19.62 14.05
C SER A 92 9.77 20.41 12.95
N VAL A 93 10.51 21.22 12.19
CA VAL A 93 9.96 21.94 11.02
C VAL A 93 9.53 20.96 9.93
N PHE A 94 10.30 19.91 9.70
CA PHE A 94 9.99 18.87 8.71
C PHE A 94 8.66 18.18 9.04
N VAL A 95 8.50 17.69 10.28
CA VAL A 95 7.26 17.07 10.76
C VAL A 95 6.08 18.05 10.72
N ALA A 96 6.30 19.32 11.07
CA ALA A 96 5.26 20.34 11.00
C ALA A 96 4.76 20.56 9.55
N SER A 97 5.64 20.42 8.55
CA SER A 97 5.27 20.55 7.14
C SER A 97 4.35 19.41 6.69
N LEU A 98 4.58 18.17 7.13
CA LEU A 98 3.64 17.05 6.94
C LEU A 98 2.32 17.27 7.64
N ALA A 99 2.34 17.76 8.87
CA ALA A 99 1.12 18.07 9.60
C ALA A 99 0.29 19.11 8.84
N ALA A 100 0.92 20.13 8.27
CA ALA A 100 0.25 21.12 7.43
C ALA A 100 -0.32 20.51 6.13
N ALA A 101 0.45 19.65 5.45
CA ALA A 101 -0.01 18.93 4.27
C ALA A 101 -1.20 18.00 4.56
N LEU A 102 -1.17 17.30 5.69
CA LEU A 102 -2.26 16.44 6.16
C LEU A 102 -3.51 17.25 6.48
N VAL A 103 -3.37 18.37 7.19
CA VAL A 103 -4.49 19.28 7.49
C VAL A 103 -5.09 19.83 6.19
N TYR A 104 -4.26 20.19 5.21
CA TYR A 104 -4.75 20.62 3.89
C TYR A 104 -5.56 19.52 3.21
N LEU A 105 -5.04 18.29 3.17
CA LEU A 105 -5.74 17.16 2.56
C LEU A 105 -7.05 16.82 3.29
N TRP A 106 -7.07 16.95 4.62
CA TRP A 106 -8.27 16.77 5.43
C TRP A 106 -9.33 17.84 5.14
N ARG A 107 -8.90 19.10 4.98
CA ARG A 107 -9.77 20.22 4.58
C ARG A 107 -10.33 20.09 3.16
N LEU A 108 -9.62 19.41 2.26
CA LEU A 108 -10.10 19.13 0.90
C LEU A 108 -11.27 18.13 0.85
N GLY A 109 -11.72 17.59 2.00
CA GLY A 109 -12.91 16.73 2.04
C GLY A 109 -12.64 15.30 1.58
N ALA A 110 -11.38 14.85 1.51
CA ALA A 110 -11.04 13.47 1.16
C ALA A 110 -11.57 12.41 2.17
N LEU A 111 -12.09 12.84 3.32
CA LEU A 111 -12.67 12.00 4.38
C LEU A 111 -14.19 12.16 4.53
N ASP A 112 -14.85 13.02 3.75
CA ASP A 112 -16.30 13.21 3.85
C ASP A 112 -17.03 12.28 2.87
N SER A 113 -17.43 11.11 3.38
CA SER A 113 -18.22 10.12 2.64
C SER A 113 -19.71 10.46 2.70
N SER A 114 -20.09 11.68 2.29
CA SER A 114 -21.49 12.13 2.31
C SER A 114 -22.02 12.64 0.96
N ARG A 115 -21.61 12.04 -0.16
CA ARG A 115 -22.38 11.99 -1.42
C ARG A 115 -21.90 10.92 -2.40
#